data_AF-A0A813NT12-F1
#
_entry.id   AF-A0A813NT12-F1
#
_cell.length_a   1.000
_cell.length_b   1.000
_cell.length_c   1.000
_cell.angle_alpha   90.00
_cell.angle_beta   90.00
_cell.angle_gamma   90.00
#
_symmetry.space_group_name_H-M   'P 1'
#
loop_
_entity.id
_entity.type
_entity.pdbx_description
1 polymer ?
#
loop_
_entity_poly.entity_id
_entity_poly.type
_entity_poly.pdbx_seq_one_letter_code
_entity_poly.pdbx_strand_id
1 'polypeptide(L)'
;MNQIEDKGAQYLGEALQKNTKLTRLELSWNKIGAQGAQYLSEALQKNTKLTRLDLSWNKIGAQGAQYLSEALQKNTILTTLHLSDNDIGDKGAQYVGEALQKNAILTKLNVRGNDIGDKGAQYLGEALQKNTILTELNVFENDIGDKGAQYLGEALQKNTKLTELGLSSNQIGDKGAQYLSEALQKNTILTELNVGNNQIGDKGAQYLGEALQKNTVR
;
A
#
# COMPACT_ATOMS: atom_id res chain seq x y z
N MET A 1 -19.94 -1.01 13.88
CA MET A 1 -19.53 -1.94 12.81
C MET A 1 -20.77 -2.36 12.05
N ASN A 2 -20.69 -2.34 10.72
CA ASN A 2 -21.75 -2.89 9.87
C ASN A 2 -21.54 -4.40 9.70
N GLN A 3 -22.51 -5.10 9.12
CA GLN A 3 -22.46 -6.56 8.89
C GLN A 3 -22.57 -6.89 7.40
N ILE A 4 -21.99 -6.06 6.53
CA ILE A 4 -22.00 -6.33 5.10
C ILE A 4 -21.07 -7.51 4.83
N GLU A 5 -21.65 -8.60 4.35
CA GLU A 5 -20.95 -9.80 3.88
C GLU A 5 -20.91 -9.80 2.35
N ASP A 6 -20.35 -10.84 1.74
CA ASP A 6 -20.16 -10.94 0.28
C ASP A 6 -21.43 -10.70 -0.53
N LYS A 7 -22.59 -11.16 -0.02
CA LYS A 7 -23.88 -10.93 -0.68
C LYS A 7 -24.27 -9.45 -0.68
N GLY A 8 -23.98 -8.73 0.40
CA GLY A 8 -24.18 -7.28 0.45
C GLY A 8 -23.23 -6.55 -0.48
N ALA A 9 -21.96 -6.97 -0.55
CA ALA A 9 -20.98 -6.44 -1.49
C ALA A 9 -21.39 -6.68 -2.96
N GLN A 10 -22.05 -7.81 -3.26
CA GLN A 10 -22.64 -8.06 -4.58
C GLN A 10 -23.64 -6.97 -4.97
N TYR A 11 -24.64 -6.71 -4.13
CA TYR A 11 -25.67 -5.69 -4.42
C TYR A 11 -25.05 -4.30 -4.56
N LEU A 12 -24.06 -3.97 -3.73
CA LEU A 12 -23.32 -2.73 -3.84
C LEU A 12 -22.54 -2.65 -5.15
N GLY A 13 -21.85 -3.71 -5.55
CA GLY A 13 -21.12 -3.78 -6.82
C GLY A 13 -22.03 -3.59 -8.02
N GLU A 14 -23.18 -4.27 -8.06
CA GLU A 14 -24.18 -4.13 -9.13
C GLU A 14 -24.73 -2.68 -9.22
N ALA A 15 -25.00 -2.05 -8.07
CA ALA A 15 -25.44 -0.65 -8.03
C ALA A 15 -24.33 0.31 -8.44
N LEU A 16 -23.09 0.07 -8.00
CA LEU A 16 -21.94 0.91 -8.27
C LEU A 16 -21.60 0.96 -9.77
N GLN A 17 -21.82 -0.14 -10.52
CA GLN A 17 -21.64 -0.17 -11.98
C GLN A 17 -22.48 0.88 -12.72
N LYS A 18 -23.68 1.18 -12.20
CA LYS A 18 -24.62 2.13 -12.81
C LYS A 18 -24.52 3.51 -12.17
N ASN A 19 -23.89 3.62 -11.00
CA ASN A 19 -23.82 4.87 -10.27
C ASN A 19 -22.83 5.85 -10.93
N THR A 20 -23.34 7.01 -11.32
CA THR A 20 -22.56 8.05 -12.01
C THR A 20 -22.27 9.27 -11.14
N LYS A 21 -22.53 9.20 -9.83
CA LYS A 21 -22.42 10.35 -8.91
C LYS A 21 -21.40 10.13 -7.80
N LEU A 22 -21.31 8.92 -7.26
CA LEU A 22 -20.50 8.63 -6.08
C LEU A 22 -19.01 8.63 -6.46
N THR A 23 -18.24 9.46 -5.77
CA THR A 23 -16.78 9.54 -5.94
C THR A 23 -16.01 8.86 -4.81
N ARG A 24 -16.66 8.64 -3.66
CA ARG A 24 -16.07 8.03 -2.47
C ARG A 24 -17.01 6.99 -1.88
N LEU A 25 -16.49 5.82 -1.58
CA LEU A 25 -17.23 4.73 -0.94
C LEU A 25 -16.43 4.17 0.24
N GLU A 26 -17.06 4.16 1.41
CA GLU A 26 -16.47 3.72 2.67
C GLU A 26 -17.17 2.42 3.11
N LEU A 27 -16.43 1.31 3.04
CA LEU A 27 -16.90 -0.03 3.41
C LEU A 27 -16.03 -0.66 4.49
N SER A 28 -15.33 0.16 5.26
CA SER A 28 -14.50 -0.34 6.34
C SER A 28 -15.33 -0.96 7.48
N TRP A 29 -14.72 -1.85 8.25
CA TRP A 29 -15.35 -2.54 9.39
C TRP A 29 -16.60 -3.34 9.01
N ASN A 30 -16.42 -4.25 8.05
CA ASN A 30 -17.44 -5.18 7.57
C ASN A 30 -16.88 -6.62 7.54
N LYS A 31 -17.59 -7.52 6.86
CA LYS A 31 -17.22 -8.94 6.73
C LYS A 31 -17.07 -9.33 5.26
N ILE A 32 -16.61 -8.41 4.42
CA ILE A 32 -16.44 -8.64 2.98
C ILE A 32 -15.22 -9.57 2.80
N GLY A 33 -15.46 -10.74 2.25
CA GLY A 33 -14.46 -11.73 1.89
C GLY A 33 -13.94 -11.57 0.47
N ALA A 34 -13.15 -12.54 0.02
CA ALA A 34 -12.62 -12.57 -1.34
C ALA A 34 -13.72 -12.51 -2.43
N GLN A 35 -14.86 -13.18 -2.21
CA GLN A 35 -15.97 -13.18 -3.16
C GLN A 35 -16.65 -11.81 -3.26
N GLY A 36 -16.83 -11.12 -2.13
CA GLY A 36 -17.30 -9.74 -2.12
C GLY A 36 -16.31 -8.78 -2.78
N ALA A 37 -15.01 -8.99 -2.56
CA ALA A 37 -13.96 -8.26 -3.25
C ALA A 37 -14.05 -8.43 -4.78
N GLN A 38 -14.35 -9.64 -5.25
CA GLN A 38 -14.56 -9.91 -6.67
C GLN A 38 -15.69 -9.06 -7.26
N TYR A 39 -16.86 -9.03 -6.62
CA TYR A 39 -18.01 -8.24 -7.11
C TYR A 39 -17.70 -6.74 -7.15
N LEU A 40 -16.99 -6.22 -6.14
CA LEU A 40 -16.55 -4.84 -6.12
C LEU A 40 -15.49 -4.56 -7.20
N SER A 41 -14.60 -5.51 -7.47
CA SER A 41 -13.58 -5.42 -8.53
C SER A 41 -14.20 -5.39 -9.93
N GLU A 42 -15.24 -6.19 -10.17
CA GLU A 42 -16.02 -6.14 -11.42
C GLU A 42 -16.72 -4.79 -11.58
N ALA A 43 -17.18 -4.19 -10.48
CA ALA A 43 -17.77 -2.86 -10.49
C ALA A 43 -16.75 -1.76 -10.77
N LEU A 44 -15.57 -1.82 -10.15
CA LEU A 44 -14.47 -0.87 -10.38
C LEU A 44 -14.01 -0.83 -11.84
N GLN A 45 -14.06 -1.95 -12.57
CA GLN A 45 -13.70 -1.99 -13.99
C GLN A 45 -14.66 -1.19 -14.88
N LYS A 46 -15.90 -0.97 -14.44
CA LYS A 46 -16.94 -0.26 -15.21
C LYS A 46 -17.25 1.13 -14.67
N ASN A 47 -17.08 1.34 -13.37
CA ASN A 47 -17.37 2.61 -12.73
C ASN A 47 -16.36 3.67 -13.16
N THR A 48 -16.86 4.84 -13.57
CA THR A 48 -16.05 5.94 -14.12
C THR A 48 -15.97 7.16 -13.21
N LYS A 49 -16.39 7.04 -11.94
CA LYS A 49 -16.56 8.17 -11.02
C LYS A 49 -15.93 7.96 -9.65
N LEU A 50 -15.82 6.72 -9.18
CA LEU A 50 -15.28 6.39 -7.88
C LEU A 50 -13.76 6.60 -7.88
N THR A 51 -13.31 7.64 -7.17
CA THR A 51 -11.90 7.99 -7.02
C THR A 51 -11.32 7.47 -5.70
N ARG A 52 -12.17 7.18 -4.70
CA ARG A 52 -11.75 6.62 -3.41
C ARG A 52 -12.59 5.43 -2.97
N LEU A 53 -11.92 4.36 -2.60
CA LEU A 53 -12.53 3.16 -2.02
C LEU A 53 -11.79 2.78 -0.73
N ASP A 54 -12.53 2.64 0.37
CA ASP A 54 -12.02 2.13 1.63
C ASP A 54 -12.64 0.76 1.93
N LEU A 55 -11.80 -0.27 1.99
CA LEU A 55 -12.15 -1.66 2.32
C LEU A 55 -11.46 -2.13 3.60
N SER A 56 -10.95 -1.22 4.42
CA SER A 56 -10.17 -1.57 5.62
C SER A 56 -10.99 -2.40 6.61
N TRP A 57 -10.37 -3.24 7.43
CA TRP A 57 -11.06 -4.06 8.45
C TRP A 57 -12.16 -4.93 7.84
N ASN A 58 -11.76 -5.79 6.89
CA ASN A 58 -12.60 -6.79 6.23
C ASN A 58 -11.86 -8.13 6.21
N LYS A 59 -12.25 -9.07 5.36
CA LYS A 59 -11.66 -10.43 5.24
C LYS A 59 -11.24 -10.72 3.81
N ILE A 60 -10.73 -9.70 3.12
CA ILE A 60 -10.48 -9.74 1.67
C ILE A 60 -9.49 -10.85 1.30
N GLY A 61 -8.43 -11.01 2.10
CA GLY A 61 -7.40 -12.02 1.91
C GLY A 61 -6.61 -11.87 0.60
N ALA A 62 -5.62 -12.75 0.40
CA ALA A 62 -4.77 -12.72 -0.79
C ALA A 62 -5.56 -12.85 -2.11
N GLN A 63 -6.60 -13.71 -2.14
CA GLN A 63 -7.44 -13.89 -3.33
C GLN A 63 -8.29 -12.65 -3.63
N GLY A 64 -8.87 -12.00 -2.62
CA GLY A 64 -9.59 -10.75 -2.84
C GLY A 64 -8.67 -9.62 -3.31
N ALA A 65 -7.45 -9.56 -2.78
CA ALA A 65 -6.42 -8.64 -3.25
C ALA A 65 -6.03 -8.89 -4.71
N GLN A 66 -6.01 -10.15 -5.16
CA GLN A 66 -5.83 -10.49 -6.57
C GLN A 66 -6.92 -9.85 -7.44
N TYR A 67 -8.20 -10.04 -7.13
CA TYR A 67 -9.30 -9.48 -7.91
C TYR A 67 -9.25 -7.95 -7.97
N LEU A 68 -8.95 -7.30 -6.84
CA LEU A 68 -8.80 -5.86 -6.77
C LEU A 68 -7.62 -5.38 -7.62
N SER A 69 -6.50 -6.11 -7.58
CA SER A 69 -5.31 -5.81 -8.37
C SER A 69 -5.55 -5.94 -9.87
N GLU A 70 -6.30 -6.96 -10.31
CA GLU A 70 -6.72 -7.13 -11.71
C GLU A 70 -7.64 -5.98 -12.16
N ALA A 71 -8.54 -5.51 -11.28
CA ALA A 71 -9.37 -4.35 -11.55
C ALA A 71 -8.56 -3.05 -11.63
N LEU A 72 -7.59 -2.84 -10.73
CA LEU A 72 -6.70 -1.68 -10.72
C LEU A 72 -5.92 -1.55 -12.02
N GLN A 73 -5.49 -2.66 -12.64
CA GLN A 73 -4.77 -2.62 -13.91
C GLN A 73 -5.60 -2.03 -15.06
N LYS A 74 -6.94 -2.06 -14.97
CA LYS A 74 -7.86 -1.54 -15.99
C LYS A 74 -8.54 -0.24 -15.58
N ASN A 75 -8.66 0.00 -14.27
CA ASN A 75 -9.32 1.18 -13.75
C ASN A 75 -8.43 2.43 -13.93
N THR A 76 -9.03 3.49 -14.45
CA THR A 76 -8.33 4.74 -14.81
C THR A 76 -8.77 5.94 -13.98
N ILE A 77 -9.51 5.73 -12.88
CA ILE A 77 -10.16 6.81 -12.11
C ILE A 77 -9.85 6.73 -10.60
N LEU A 78 -9.66 5.52 -10.05
CA LEU A 78 -9.43 5.30 -8.64
C LEU A 78 -8.02 5.78 -8.27
N THR A 79 -7.96 6.85 -7.47
CA THR A 79 -6.71 7.47 -7.01
C THR A 79 -6.35 7.05 -5.59
N THR A 80 -7.32 6.57 -4.80
CA THR A 80 -7.09 6.16 -3.40
C THR A 80 -7.74 4.81 -3.12
N LEU A 81 -6.95 3.87 -2.61
CA LEU A 81 -7.41 2.57 -2.16
C LEU A 81 -6.87 2.27 -0.76
N HIS A 82 -7.77 1.97 0.17
CA HIS A 82 -7.40 1.45 1.49
C HIS A 82 -7.81 -0.01 1.64
N LEU A 83 -6.86 -0.83 2.04
CA LEU A 83 -6.98 -2.27 2.29
C LEU A 83 -6.44 -2.63 3.68
N SER A 84 -6.41 -1.71 4.64
CA SER A 84 -5.83 -2.01 5.96
C SER A 84 -6.55 -3.18 6.62
N ASP A 85 -5.87 -4.03 7.39
CA ASP A 85 -6.51 -5.05 8.22
C ASP A 85 -7.39 -6.02 7.40
N ASN A 86 -6.76 -6.74 6.46
CA ASN A 86 -7.44 -7.60 5.48
C ASN A 86 -6.74 -8.93 5.19
N ASP A 87 -5.70 -9.28 5.95
CA ASP A 87 -4.96 -10.54 5.85
C ASP A 87 -4.48 -10.86 4.42
N ILE A 88 -4.05 -9.86 3.65
CA ILE A 88 -3.65 -10.09 2.26
C ILE A 88 -2.31 -10.84 2.14
N GLY A 89 -1.44 -10.71 3.13
CA GLY A 89 -0.12 -11.34 3.21
C GLY A 89 0.83 -10.96 2.06
N ASP A 90 2.00 -11.61 2.05
CA ASP A 90 2.99 -11.47 0.98
C ASP A 90 2.42 -11.75 -0.42
N LYS A 91 1.49 -12.70 -0.52
CA LYS A 91 0.89 -13.08 -1.80
C LYS A 91 -0.05 -12.00 -2.32
N GLY A 92 -0.84 -11.38 -1.45
CA GLY A 92 -1.63 -10.20 -1.79
C GLY A 92 -0.75 -9.02 -2.16
N ALA A 93 0.32 -8.76 -1.42
CA ALA A 93 1.31 -7.73 -1.72
C ALA A 93 1.97 -7.94 -3.11
N GLN A 94 2.22 -9.20 -3.51
CA GLN A 94 2.68 -9.53 -4.87
C GLN A 94 1.69 -9.01 -5.93
N TYR A 95 0.41 -9.36 -5.82
CA TYR A 95 -0.60 -8.94 -6.80
C TYR A 95 -0.75 -7.42 -6.85
N VAL A 96 -0.73 -6.76 -5.68
CA VAL A 96 -0.78 -5.31 -5.57
C VAL A 96 0.44 -4.67 -6.25
N GLY A 97 1.64 -5.20 -6.01
CA GLY A 97 2.87 -4.75 -6.66
C GLY A 97 2.82 -4.91 -8.20
N GLU A 98 2.33 -6.04 -8.70
CA GLU A 98 2.13 -6.27 -10.14
C GLU A 98 1.13 -5.28 -10.75
N ALA A 99 0.05 -4.94 -10.03
CA ALA A 99 -0.91 -3.95 -10.47
C ALA A 99 -0.32 -2.54 -10.49
N LEU A 100 0.43 -2.15 -9.44
CA LEU A 100 1.09 -0.84 -9.38
C LEU A 100 2.07 -0.60 -10.53
N GLN A 101 2.74 -1.65 -11.03
CA GLN A 101 3.63 -1.51 -12.19
C GLN A 101 2.91 -1.09 -13.48
N LYS A 102 1.61 -1.34 -13.58
CA LYS A 102 0.79 -1.04 -14.77
C LYS A 102 -0.20 0.10 -14.54
N ASN A 103 -0.66 0.28 -13.31
CA ASN A 103 -1.63 1.32 -12.96
C ASN A 103 -0.95 2.69 -13.00
N ALA A 104 -1.56 3.62 -13.74
CA ALA A 104 -1.02 4.94 -14.00
C ALA A 104 -1.77 6.08 -13.28
N ILE A 105 -2.63 5.77 -12.29
CA ILE A 105 -3.57 6.75 -11.70
C ILE A 105 -3.60 6.69 -10.16
N LEU A 106 -3.36 5.54 -9.54
CA LEU A 106 -3.41 5.36 -8.10
C LEU A 106 -2.27 6.13 -7.44
N THR A 107 -2.61 7.12 -6.62
CA THR A 107 -1.65 7.98 -5.93
C THR A 107 -1.48 7.61 -4.46
N LYS A 108 -2.50 7.01 -3.84
CA LYS A 108 -2.49 6.63 -2.42
C LYS A 108 -2.90 5.19 -2.23
N LEU A 109 -2.04 4.41 -1.57
CA LEU A 109 -2.30 3.03 -1.22
C LEU A 109 -2.00 2.79 0.26
N ASN A 110 -2.98 2.25 0.97
CA ASN A 110 -2.82 1.82 2.34
C ASN A 110 -3.05 0.31 2.47
N VAL A 111 -2.02 -0.42 2.88
CA VAL A 111 -2.02 -1.86 3.14
C VAL A 111 -1.52 -2.16 4.56
N ARG A 112 -1.78 -1.25 5.50
CA ARG A 112 -1.50 -1.45 6.93
C ARG A 112 -2.10 -2.76 7.47
N GLY A 113 -1.48 -3.45 8.44
CA GLY A 113 -2.15 -4.55 9.16
C GLY A 113 -2.47 -5.74 8.26
N ASN A 114 -1.51 -6.26 7.50
CA ASN A 114 -1.80 -7.24 6.45
C ASN A 114 -0.83 -8.43 6.40
N ASP A 115 -0.07 -8.67 7.46
CA ASP A 115 0.91 -9.75 7.56
C ASP A 115 1.90 -9.74 6.37
N ILE A 116 2.28 -8.54 5.92
CA ILE A 116 3.25 -8.35 4.84
C ILE A 116 4.66 -8.45 5.44
N GLY A 117 5.41 -9.48 5.06
CA GLY A 117 6.79 -9.68 5.47
C GLY A 117 7.79 -9.10 4.48
N ASP A 118 9.06 -9.49 4.65
CA ASP A 118 10.16 -9.07 3.78
C ASP A 118 9.92 -9.37 2.29
N LYS A 119 9.26 -10.50 1.99
CA LYS A 119 8.99 -10.90 0.61
C LYS A 119 7.87 -10.06 -0.02
N GLY A 120 6.82 -9.73 0.73
CA GLY A 120 5.80 -8.79 0.28
C GLY A 120 6.40 -7.39 0.08
N ALA A 121 7.25 -6.94 1.00
CA ALA A 121 8.02 -5.69 0.86
C ALA A 121 8.93 -5.70 -0.38
N GLN A 122 9.53 -6.84 -0.74
CA GLN A 122 10.28 -7.00 -1.99
C GLN A 122 9.39 -6.68 -3.21
N TYR A 123 8.22 -7.29 -3.31
CA TYR A 123 7.32 -7.06 -4.45
C TYR A 123 6.83 -5.61 -4.54
N LEU A 124 6.52 -4.99 -3.39
CA LEU A 124 6.16 -3.58 -3.33
C LEU A 124 7.34 -2.68 -3.73
N GLY A 125 8.56 -2.99 -3.27
CA GLY A 125 9.78 -2.29 -3.65
C GLY A 125 10.07 -2.37 -5.15
N GLU A 126 9.98 -3.56 -5.75
CA GLU A 126 10.12 -3.76 -7.20
C GLU A 126 9.08 -2.97 -8.00
N ALA A 127 7.85 -2.87 -7.48
CA ALA A 127 6.80 -2.05 -8.09
C ALA A 127 7.10 -0.56 -8.00
N LEU A 128 7.54 -0.07 -6.83
CA LEU A 128 7.92 1.33 -6.62
C LEU A 128 9.09 1.77 -7.50
N GLN A 129 10.01 0.88 -7.86
CA GLN A 129 11.08 1.22 -8.80
C GLN A 129 10.58 1.59 -10.20
N LYS A 130 9.42 1.06 -10.61
CA LYS A 130 8.84 1.27 -11.94
C LYS A 130 7.67 2.25 -11.92
N ASN A 131 6.91 2.29 -10.83
CA ASN A 131 5.74 3.14 -10.71
C ASN A 131 6.17 4.61 -10.49
N THR A 132 5.64 5.49 -11.34
CA THR A 132 5.95 6.93 -11.35
C THR A 132 4.73 7.79 -11.00
N ILE A 133 3.80 7.23 -10.23
CA ILE A 133 2.50 7.86 -9.93
C ILE A 133 2.19 7.88 -8.43
N LEU A 134 2.47 6.77 -7.73
CA LEU A 134 2.18 6.62 -6.31
C LEU A 134 2.99 7.64 -5.50
N THR A 135 2.28 8.45 -4.72
CA THR A 135 2.87 9.47 -3.85
C THR A 135 2.87 9.04 -2.39
N GLU A 136 1.94 8.16 -2.00
CA GLU A 136 1.79 7.68 -0.61
C GLU A 136 1.63 6.16 -0.59
N LEU A 137 2.51 5.51 0.18
CA LEU A 137 2.42 4.09 0.50
C LEU A 137 2.47 3.93 2.03
N ASN A 138 1.41 3.33 2.58
CA ASN A 138 1.37 2.97 3.98
C ASN A 138 1.41 1.44 4.17
N VAL A 139 2.50 0.95 4.77
CA VAL A 139 2.73 -0.45 5.16
C VAL A 139 2.91 -0.59 6.69
N PHE A 140 2.34 0.34 7.47
CA PHE A 140 2.33 0.30 8.94
C PHE A 140 1.78 -1.03 9.49
N GLU A 141 2.23 -1.49 10.66
CA GLU A 141 1.70 -2.69 11.33
C GLU A 141 1.73 -3.92 10.43
N ASN A 142 2.92 -4.29 10.00
CA ASN A 142 3.19 -5.47 9.21
C ASN A 142 4.44 -6.18 9.78
N ASP A 143 4.91 -7.24 9.11
CA ASP A 143 6.04 -8.06 9.55
C ASP A 143 7.32 -7.74 8.76
N ILE A 144 7.49 -6.49 8.34
CA ILE A 144 8.66 -6.07 7.55
C ILE A 144 9.88 -5.98 8.46
N GLY A 145 10.91 -6.77 8.17
CA GLY A 145 12.19 -6.75 8.86
C GLY A 145 13.25 -5.97 8.09
N ASP A 146 14.51 -6.19 8.47
CA ASP A 146 15.66 -5.49 7.89
C ASP A 146 15.81 -5.72 6.37
N LYS A 147 15.49 -6.92 5.87
CA LYS A 147 15.58 -7.21 4.42
C LYS A 147 14.44 -6.54 3.65
N GLY A 148 13.23 -6.50 4.20
CA GLY A 148 12.12 -5.76 3.61
C GLY A 148 12.43 -4.26 3.56
N ALA A 149 13.00 -3.71 4.65
CA ALA A 149 13.50 -2.34 4.68
C ALA A 149 14.62 -2.10 3.63
N GLN A 150 15.50 -3.08 3.39
CA GLN A 150 16.48 -3.02 2.30
C GLN A 150 15.80 -2.85 0.94
N TYR A 151 14.84 -3.71 0.59
CA TYR A 151 14.16 -3.64 -0.70
C TYR A 151 13.40 -2.32 -0.91
N LEU A 152 12.74 -1.82 0.13
CA LEU A 152 12.07 -0.52 0.09
C LEU A 152 13.07 0.62 -0.02
N GLY A 153 14.21 0.56 0.68
CA GLY A 153 15.30 1.52 0.57
C GLY A 153 15.91 1.55 -0.84
N GLU A 154 16.18 0.40 -1.45
CA GLU A 154 16.63 0.30 -2.84
C GLU A 154 15.61 0.89 -3.82
N ALA A 155 14.32 0.72 -3.55
CA ALA A 155 13.25 1.32 -4.34
C ALA A 155 13.21 2.84 -4.22
N LEU A 156 13.31 3.37 -3.01
CA LEU A 156 13.37 4.82 -2.74
C LEU A 156 14.53 5.49 -3.49
N GLN A 157 15.70 4.85 -3.62
CA GLN A 157 16.82 5.42 -4.36
C GLN A 157 16.52 5.70 -5.84
N LYS A 158 15.56 4.97 -6.43
CA LYS A 158 15.17 5.11 -7.85
C LYS A 158 13.84 5.83 -8.04
N ASN A 159 12.95 5.73 -7.07
CA ASN A 159 11.62 6.33 -7.16
C ASN A 159 11.71 7.87 -7.05
N THR A 160 10.99 8.56 -7.93
CA THR A 160 11.04 10.03 -8.05
C THR A 160 9.70 10.71 -7.70
N LYS A 161 8.79 9.99 -7.04
CA LYS A 161 7.38 10.39 -6.89
C LYS A 161 6.79 10.15 -5.51
N LEU A 162 7.24 9.12 -4.82
CA LEU A 162 6.81 8.79 -3.47
C LEU A 162 7.29 9.87 -2.50
N THR A 163 6.35 10.59 -1.91
CA THR A 163 6.60 11.65 -0.93
C THR A 163 6.40 11.15 0.50
N GLU A 164 5.58 10.11 0.69
CA GLU A 164 5.19 9.59 2.00
C GLU A 164 5.32 8.06 2.05
N LEU A 165 6.11 7.58 3.01
CA LEU A 165 6.28 6.14 3.30
C LEU A 165 6.06 5.85 4.79
N GLY A 166 4.99 5.11 5.09
CA GLY A 166 4.66 4.65 6.44
C GLY A 166 5.18 3.25 6.72
N LEU A 167 6.13 3.12 7.64
CA LEU A 167 6.80 1.87 8.06
C LEU A 167 6.70 1.60 9.56
N SER A 168 5.91 2.38 10.31
CA SER A 168 5.85 2.20 11.76
C SER A 168 5.21 0.87 12.17
N SER A 169 5.49 0.41 13.39
CA SER A 169 4.98 -0.87 13.90
C SER A 169 5.38 -2.06 13.01
N ASN A 170 6.65 -2.13 12.63
CA ASN A 170 7.24 -3.26 11.91
C ASN A 170 8.41 -3.85 12.73
N GLN A 171 9.20 -4.74 12.14
CA GLN A 171 10.32 -5.44 12.79
C GLN A 171 11.68 -4.91 12.31
N ILE A 172 11.76 -3.63 11.94
CA ILE A 172 12.97 -3.01 11.39
C ILE A 172 13.96 -2.72 12.52
N GLY A 173 15.16 -3.29 12.44
CA GLY A 173 16.25 -3.07 13.36
C GLY A 173 17.26 -2.03 12.86
N ASP A 174 18.41 -1.96 13.53
CA ASP A 174 19.51 -1.05 13.18
C ASP A 174 20.00 -1.25 11.74
N LYS A 175 19.97 -2.50 11.24
CA LYS A 175 20.43 -2.80 9.89
C LYS A 175 19.45 -2.32 8.83
N GLY A 176 18.15 -2.49 9.05
CA GLY A 176 17.10 -1.93 8.22
C GLY A 176 17.13 -0.40 8.23
N ALA A 177 17.33 0.21 9.41
CA ALA A 177 17.53 1.65 9.53
C ALA A 177 18.75 2.14 8.74
N GLN A 178 19.85 1.38 8.70
CA GLN A 178 21.00 1.68 7.86
C GLN A 178 20.61 1.75 6.36
N TYR A 179 19.87 0.75 5.85
CA TYR A 179 19.45 0.74 4.44
C TYR A 179 18.52 1.91 4.10
N LEU A 180 17.57 2.23 4.99
CA LEU A 180 16.70 3.40 4.81
C LEU A 180 17.50 4.70 4.82
N SER A 181 18.51 4.80 5.70
CA SER A 181 19.40 5.97 5.79
C SER A 181 20.24 6.16 4.52
N GLU A 182 20.76 5.07 3.94
CA GLU A 182 21.46 5.10 2.65
C GLU A 182 20.53 5.54 1.51
N ALA A 183 19.26 5.14 1.56
CA ALA A 183 18.26 5.57 0.60
C ALA A 183 17.94 7.06 0.71
N LEU A 184 17.72 7.56 1.93
CA LEU A 184 17.46 8.98 2.20
C LEU A 184 18.62 9.87 1.72
N GLN A 185 19.88 9.43 1.82
CA GLN A 185 21.01 10.23 1.32
C GLN A 185 20.96 10.47 -0.20
N LYS A 186 20.23 9.64 -0.96
CA LYS A 186 20.11 9.76 -2.42
C LYS A 186 18.74 10.27 -2.87
N ASN A 187 17.68 9.92 -2.15
CA ASN A 187 16.33 10.33 -2.48
C ASN A 187 16.04 11.73 -1.95
N THR A 188 15.75 12.68 -2.84
CA THR A 188 15.44 14.08 -2.50
C THR A 188 13.95 14.41 -2.65
N ILE A 189 13.09 13.40 -2.77
CA ILE A 189 11.65 13.55 -3.06
C ILE A 189 10.80 13.21 -1.83
N LEU A 190 11.20 12.19 -1.06
CA LEU A 190 10.50 11.74 0.13
C LEU A 190 10.53 12.85 1.18
N THR A 191 9.35 13.28 1.61
CA THR A 191 9.17 14.34 2.62
C THR A 191 8.73 13.77 3.97
N GLU A 192 8.13 12.57 3.98
CA GLU A 192 7.69 11.90 5.19
C GLU A 192 8.12 10.43 5.20
N LEU A 193 8.90 10.07 6.22
CA LEU A 193 9.26 8.69 6.52
C LEU A 193 8.88 8.42 7.98
N ASN A 194 7.93 7.51 8.19
CA ASN A 194 7.53 7.12 9.54
C ASN A 194 8.07 5.74 9.90
N VAL A 195 9.03 5.68 10.83
CA VAL A 195 9.67 4.44 11.32
C VAL A 195 9.41 4.19 12.81
N GLY A 196 8.40 4.84 13.41
CA GLY A 196 8.08 4.67 14.83
C GLY A 196 7.74 3.22 15.21
N ASN A 197 7.83 2.86 16.49
CA ASN A 197 7.50 1.52 16.98
C ASN A 197 8.15 0.37 16.17
N ASN A 198 9.44 0.52 15.87
CA ASN A 198 10.28 -0.52 15.28
C ASN A 198 11.36 -0.96 16.30
N GLN A 199 12.28 -1.83 15.90
CA GLN A 199 13.39 -2.33 16.73
C GLN A 199 14.68 -1.54 16.50
N ILE A 200 14.57 -0.25 16.14
CA ILE A 200 15.69 0.64 15.86
C ILE A 200 16.29 1.12 17.18
N GLY A 201 17.54 0.75 17.45
CA GLY A 201 18.31 1.20 18.61
C GLY A 201 19.20 2.41 18.30
N ASP A 202 20.10 2.72 19.23
CA ASP A 202 20.97 3.92 19.13
C ASP A 202 21.81 3.94 17.85
N LYS A 203 22.26 2.77 17.37
CA LYS A 203 23.06 2.67 16.15
C LYS A 203 22.23 2.93 14.90
N GLY A 204 21.00 2.43 14.84
CA GLY A 204 20.06 2.76 13.77
C GLY A 204 19.67 4.24 13.78
N ALA A 205 19.45 4.81 14.97
CA ALA A 205 19.21 6.24 15.15
C ALA A 205 20.40 7.09 14.69
N GLN A 206 21.64 6.65 14.95
CA GLN A 206 22.85 7.29 14.43
C GLN A 206 22.84 7.33 12.89
N TYR A 207 22.56 6.20 12.22
CA TYR A 207 22.48 6.16 10.74
C TYR A 207 21.44 7.14 10.19
N LEU A 208 20.25 7.18 10.80
CA LEU A 208 19.18 8.09 10.40
C LEU A 208 19.60 9.55 10.63
N GLY A 209 20.22 9.86 11.76
CA GLY A 209 20.74 11.19 12.07
C GLY A 209 21.78 11.66 11.06
N GLU A 210 22.73 10.81 10.68
CA GLU A 210 23.72 11.10 9.64
C GLU A 210 23.08 11.33 8.26
N ALA A 211 22.03 10.56 7.93
CA ALA A 211 21.29 10.76 6.69
C ALA A 211 20.54 12.09 6.67
N LEU A 212 19.88 12.48 7.77
CA LEU A 212 19.15 13.75 7.88
C LEU A 212 20.07 14.97 7.75
N GLN A 213 21.32 14.88 8.22
CA GLN A 213 22.31 15.95 8.03
C GLN A 213 22.72 16.15 6.56
N LYS A 214 22.66 15.08 5.75
CA LYS A 214 23.04 15.10 4.34
C LYS A 214 21.86 15.33 3.40
N ASN A 215 20.67 14.88 3.79
CA ASN A 215 19.41 15.04 3.08
C ASN A 215 18.80 16.43 3.36
N THR A 216 19.61 17.48 3.23
CA THR A 216 19.13 18.86 3.32
C THR A 216 18.81 19.35 1.92
N VAL A 217 17.66 20.02 1.77
CA VAL A 217 17.22 20.66 0.53
C VAL A 217 18.37 21.49 -0.07
N ARG A 218 18.70 21.25 -1.34
CA ARG A 218 19.44 22.21 -2.17
C ARG A 218 18.45 23.09 -2.92
#